data_AF-A0A087E982-F1
#
_entry.id   AF-A0A087E982-F1
#
_cell.length_a   1.000
_cell.length_b   1.000
_cell.length_c   1.000
_cell.angle_alpha   90.00
_cell.angle_beta   90.00
_cell.angle_gamma   90.00
#
_symmetry.space_group_name_H-M   'P 1'
#
loop_
_entity.id
_entity.type
_entity.pdbx_description
1 polymer ?
#
loop_
_entity_poly.entity_id
_entity_poly.type
_entity_poly.pdbx_seq_one_letter_code
_entity_poly.pdbx_strand_id
1 'polypeptide(L)'
;MKHLSTRILLTWMILLFIVPAPMVLMLSTTLPTLYLHNMVGIQLGVIAYSWMLAAMYLGTRPRWVDRSVGLPHVYVVHGVMGLMAITLTVLHRQLSPSSGWIKRTGDWALILFIALAVWSCMFMAGWLTSRLRWLELLKHWLEHLARHELSVWLHRLNLIAVVLVFIHVQLINYIASQRIFMAARCLD
;
A
#
# COMPACT_ATOMS: atom_id res chain seq x y z
N MET A 1 -26.91 14.73 6.11
CA MET A 1 -25.44 14.63 6.06
C MET A 1 -24.97 13.95 7.33
N LYS A 2 -24.42 12.72 7.25
CA LYS A 2 -23.93 12.01 8.45
C LYS A 2 -22.68 12.72 8.95
N HIS A 3 -22.67 13.23 10.19
CA HIS A 3 -21.49 13.82 10.79
C HIS A 3 -20.33 12.82 10.72
N LEU A 4 -19.25 13.19 10.03
CA LEU A 4 -18.00 12.44 10.08
C LEU A 4 -17.52 12.50 11.54
N SER A 5 -17.41 11.35 12.20
CA SER A 5 -16.95 11.31 13.59
C SER A 5 -15.54 11.89 13.67
N THR A 6 -15.30 12.79 14.64
CA THR A 6 -13.98 13.40 14.89
C THR A 6 -12.87 12.35 14.97
N ARG A 7 -13.18 11.15 15.49
CA ARG A 7 -12.23 10.03 15.58
C ARG A 7 -11.79 9.50 14.21
N ILE A 8 -12.70 9.45 13.25
CA ILE A 8 -12.41 9.01 11.87
C ILE A 8 -11.55 10.05 11.18
N LEU A 9 -11.87 11.33 11.34
CA LEU A 9 -11.06 12.44 10.79
C LEU A 9 -9.62 12.40 11.32
N LEU A 10 -9.46 12.25 12.64
CA LEU A 10 -8.15 12.14 13.27
C LEU A 10 -7.38 10.91 12.76
N THR A 11 -8.06 9.78 12.57
CA THR A 11 -7.45 8.56 12.01
C THR A 11 -6.88 8.84 10.61
N TRP A 12 -7.65 9.51 9.75
CA TRP A 12 -7.17 9.91 8.42
C TRP A 12 -5.99 10.86 8.48
N MET A 13 -6.03 11.88 9.35
CA MET A 13 -4.91 12.82 9.50
C MET A 13 -3.63 12.12 9.95
N ILE A 14 -3.71 11.23 10.93
CA ILE A 14 -2.57 10.48 11.44
C ILE A 14 -1.98 9.61 10.33
N LEU A 15 -2.82 8.84 9.62
CA LEU A 15 -2.37 7.93 8.58
C LEU A 15 -1.80 8.65 7.35
N LEU A 16 -2.40 9.77 6.94
CA LEU A 16 -1.98 10.49 5.73
C LEU A 16 -0.75 11.36 5.97
N PHE A 17 -0.60 11.95 7.15
CA PHE A 17 0.47 12.93 7.40
C PHE A 17 1.51 12.45 8.41
N ILE A 18 1.07 11.91 9.55
CA ILE A 18 1.99 11.57 10.66
C ILE A 18 2.79 10.30 10.35
N VAL A 19 2.14 9.27 9.81
CA VAL A 19 2.80 7.99 9.50
C VAL A 19 3.94 8.14 8.47
N PRO A 20 3.76 8.82 7.31
CA PRO A 20 4.86 8.98 6.35
C PRO A 20 5.90 10.03 6.75
N ALA A 21 5.54 11.02 7.58
CA ALA A 21 6.43 12.12 7.97
C ALA A 21 7.85 11.70 8.41
N PRO A 22 8.05 10.75 9.34
CA PRO A 22 9.40 10.38 9.77
C PRO A 22 10.27 9.83 8.63
N MET A 23 9.68 9.03 7.73
CA MET A 23 10.42 8.43 6.62
C MET A 23 10.76 9.48 5.54
N VAL A 24 9.83 10.41 5.27
CA VAL A 24 10.06 11.52 4.32
C VAL A 24 11.11 12.49 4.86
N LEU A 25 11.06 12.84 6.14
CA LEU A 25 12.03 13.73 6.77
C LEU A 25 13.43 13.12 6.72
N MET A 26 13.56 11.85 7.11
CA MET A 26 14.84 11.14 7.05
C MET A 26 15.41 11.15 5.63
N LEU A 27 14.60 10.77 4.63
CA LEU A 27 15.00 10.79 3.23
C LEU A 27 15.49 12.19 2.81
N SER A 28 14.77 13.25 3.17
CA SER A 28 15.12 14.63 2.79
C SER A 28 16.48 15.08 3.34
N THR A 29 16.89 14.54 4.49
CA THR A 29 18.18 14.87 5.12
C THR A 29 19.34 14.00 4.64
N THR A 30 19.08 12.83 4.07
CA THR A 30 20.11 11.85 3.69
C THR A 30 20.21 11.59 2.19
N LEU A 31 19.35 12.21 1.36
CA LEU A 31 19.33 11.98 -0.08
C LEU A 31 20.61 12.54 -0.74
N PRO A 32 21.39 11.73 -1.46
CA PRO A 32 22.56 12.22 -2.18
C PRO A 32 22.19 13.23 -3.28
N THR A 33 23.06 14.21 -3.52
CA THR A 33 22.83 15.30 -4.48
C THR A 33 22.52 14.81 -5.90
N LEU A 34 23.10 13.68 -6.30
CA LEU A 34 22.85 13.00 -7.58
C LEU A 34 21.37 12.68 -7.83
N TYR A 35 20.58 12.45 -6.76
CA TYR A 35 19.18 12.02 -6.86
C TYR A 35 18.17 13.15 -6.64
N LEU A 36 18.62 14.39 -6.44
CA LEU A 36 17.72 15.53 -6.15
C LEU A 36 16.74 15.79 -7.29
N HIS A 37 17.13 15.55 -8.55
CA HIS A 37 16.23 15.70 -9.70
C HIS A 37 15.02 14.75 -9.63
N ASN A 38 15.20 13.56 -9.03
CA ASN A 38 14.15 12.55 -8.88
C ASN A 38 13.49 12.59 -7.48
N MET A 39 13.82 13.58 -6.65
CA MET A 39 13.43 13.65 -5.23
C MET A 39 11.92 13.49 -5.04
N VAL A 40 11.11 14.17 -5.85
CA VAL A 40 9.64 14.06 -5.78
C VAL A 40 9.19 12.63 -6.03
N GLY A 41 9.72 11.99 -7.08
CA GLY A 41 9.42 10.60 -7.38
C GLY A 41 9.79 9.68 -6.21
N ILE A 42 10.98 9.83 -5.64
CA ILE A 42 11.45 9.01 -4.51
C ILE A 42 10.58 9.23 -3.26
N GLN A 43 10.19 10.47 -2.96
CA GLN A 43 9.29 10.78 -1.84
C GLN A 43 7.93 10.14 -2.00
N LEU A 44 7.35 10.14 -3.21
CA LEU A 44 6.09 9.43 -3.47
C LEU A 44 6.22 7.93 -3.21
N GLY A 45 7.37 7.33 -3.57
CA GLY A 45 7.66 5.93 -3.27
C GLY A 45 7.73 5.65 -1.76
N VAL A 46 8.37 6.54 -1.00
CA VAL A 46 8.43 6.43 0.48
C VAL A 46 7.04 6.58 1.10
N ILE A 47 6.25 7.57 0.68
CA ILE A 47 4.87 7.75 1.17
C ILE A 47 4.02 6.51 0.85
N ALA A 48 4.11 6.00 -0.39
CA ALA A 48 3.41 4.79 -0.79
C ALA A 48 3.81 3.58 0.05
N TYR A 49 5.11 3.43 0.34
CA TYR A 49 5.63 2.37 1.21
C TYR A 49 5.11 2.48 2.64
N SER A 50 5.12 3.68 3.23
CA SER A 50 4.55 3.92 4.56
C SER A 50 3.06 3.59 4.63
N TRP A 51 2.29 3.97 3.60
CA TRP A 51 0.86 3.67 3.52
C TRP A 51 0.58 2.19 3.28
N MET A 52 1.42 1.50 2.51
CA MET A 52 1.36 0.04 2.36
C MET A 52 1.55 -0.66 3.70
N LEU A 53 2.58 -0.28 4.47
CA LEU A 53 2.83 -0.83 5.81
C LEU A 53 1.68 -0.53 6.77
N ALA A 54 1.14 0.69 6.73
CA ALA A 54 -0.01 1.06 7.54
C ALA A 54 -1.27 0.25 7.17
N ALA A 55 -1.54 0.06 5.89
CA ALA A 55 -2.65 -0.77 5.42
C ALA A 55 -2.46 -2.24 5.86
N MET A 56 -1.25 -2.79 5.77
CA MET A 56 -0.93 -4.14 6.24
C MET A 56 -1.15 -4.28 7.75
N TYR A 57 -0.70 -3.30 8.54
CA TYR A 57 -0.93 -3.24 9.99
C TYR A 57 -2.43 -3.16 10.35
N LEU A 58 -3.21 -2.34 9.65
CA LEU A 58 -4.66 -2.29 9.85
C LEU A 58 -5.33 -3.63 9.49
N GLY A 59 -4.78 -4.35 8.51
CA GLY A 59 -5.22 -5.69 8.13
C GLY A 59 -5.10 -6.74 9.24
N THR A 60 -4.22 -6.56 10.22
CA THR A 60 -4.07 -7.47 11.36
C THR A 60 -5.13 -7.26 12.45
N ARG A 61 -6.06 -6.31 12.27
CA ARG A 61 -7.14 -5.97 13.21
C ARG A 61 -6.65 -5.72 14.65
N PRO A 62 -5.77 -4.73 14.87
CA PRO A 62 -5.33 -4.38 16.21
C PRO A 62 -6.52 -3.99 17.10
N ARG A 63 -6.67 -4.68 18.24
CA ARG A 63 -7.83 -4.54 19.15
C ARG A 63 -8.07 -3.10 19.62
N TRP A 64 -7.02 -2.29 19.73
CA TRP A 64 -7.11 -0.90 20.18
C TRP A 64 -7.66 0.03 19.09
N VAL A 65 -7.33 -0.20 17.82
CA VAL A 65 -7.89 0.57 16.69
C VAL A 65 -9.37 0.25 16.52
N ASP A 66 -9.70 -1.03 16.60
CA ASP A 66 -11.09 -1.49 16.49
C ASP A 66 -11.98 -0.84 17.55
N ARG A 67 -11.55 -0.85 18.82
CA ARG A 67 -12.28 -0.16 19.91
C ARG A 67 -12.43 1.34 19.70
N SER A 68 -11.56 1.98 18.93
CA SER A 68 -11.53 3.44 18.77
C SER A 68 -12.39 3.93 17.60
N VAL A 69 -12.30 3.23 16.46
CA VAL A 69 -12.89 3.65 15.16
C VAL A 69 -14.02 2.72 14.72
N GLY A 70 -14.00 1.45 15.13
CA GLY A 70 -14.96 0.41 14.78
C GLY A 70 -14.60 -0.38 13.52
N LEU A 71 -14.87 -1.69 13.55
CA LEU A 71 -14.59 -2.64 12.47
C LEU A 71 -14.95 -2.16 11.04
N PRO A 72 -16.17 -1.66 10.75
CA PRO A 72 -16.55 -1.33 9.38
C PRO A 72 -15.70 -0.21 8.79
N HIS A 73 -15.29 0.75 9.61
CA HIS A 73 -14.49 1.89 9.19
C HIS A 73 -13.03 1.51 8.97
N VAL A 74 -12.47 0.59 9.76
CA VAL A 74 -11.11 0.07 9.57
C VAL A 74 -10.95 -0.57 8.19
N TYR A 75 -11.94 -1.34 7.71
CA TYR A 75 -11.87 -1.95 6.37
C TYR A 75 -11.91 -0.91 5.24
N VAL A 76 -12.73 0.13 5.39
CA VAL A 76 -12.78 1.22 4.40
C VAL A 76 -11.45 1.96 4.36
N VAL A 77 -10.88 2.29 5.52
CA VAL A 77 -9.57 2.94 5.61
C VAL A 77 -8.49 2.06 4.99
N HIS A 78 -8.42 0.77 5.33
CA HIS A 78 -7.48 -0.19 4.75
C HIS A 78 -7.58 -0.23 3.21
N GLY A 79 -8.79 -0.41 2.68
CA GLY A 79 -9.01 -0.52 1.23
C GLY A 79 -8.66 0.77 0.48
N VAL A 80 -9.12 1.92 0.97
CA VAL A 80 -8.84 3.23 0.34
C VAL A 80 -7.35 3.58 0.44
N MET A 81 -6.70 3.33 1.59
CA MET A 81 -5.25 3.53 1.75
C MET A 81 -4.45 2.66 0.79
N GLY A 82 -4.85 1.39 0.60
CA GLY A 82 -4.23 0.50 -0.37
C GLY A 82 -4.31 1.04 -1.80
N LEU A 83 -5.48 1.54 -2.21
CA LEU A 83 -5.66 2.16 -3.52
C LEU A 83 -4.80 3.42 -3.69
N MET A 84 -4.78 4.29 -2.69
CA MET A 84 -3.94 5.50 -2.70
C MET A 84 -2.44 5.15 -2.80
N ALA A 85 -1.98 4.14 -2.07
CA ALA A 85 -0.60 3.66 -2.14
C ALA A 85 -0.24 3.12 -3.53
N ILE A 86 -1.14 2.38 -4.19
CA ILE A 86 -0.94 1.90 -5.56
C ILE A 86 -0.85 3.09 -6.52
N THR A 87 -1.74 4.08 -6.41
CA THR A 87 -1.70 5.29 -7.26
C THR A 87 -0.37 6.02 -7.10
N LEU A 88 0.11 6.23 -5.88
CA LEU A 88 1.40 6.87 -5.64
C LEU A 88 2.58 6.02 -6.17
N THR A 89 2.51 4.69 -6.07
CA THR A 89 3.53 3.81 -6.64
C THR A 89 3.61 3.94 -8.17
N VAL A 90 2.48 4.07 -8.85
CA VAL A 90 2.45 4.31 -10.31
C VAL A 90 3.13 5.64 -10.65
N LEU A 91 2.83 6.70 -9.90
CA LEU A 91 3.46 8.01 -10.09
C LEU A 91 4.97 7.98 -9.77
N HIS A 92 5.37 7.29 -8.69
CA HIS A 92 6.77 7.05 -8.33
C HIS A 92 7.54 6.41 -9.49
N ARG A 93 6.97 5.37 -10.12
CA ARG A 93 7.57 4.69 -11.27
C ARG A 93 7.79 5.63 -12.47
N GLN A 94 6.88 6.56 -12.71
CA GLN A 94 6.98 7.52 -13.83
C GLN A 94 8.02 8.60 -13.54
N LEU A 95 8.09 9.08 -12.31
CA LEU A 95 8.93 10.22 -11.91
C LEU A 95 10.35 9.82 -11.48
N SER A 96 10.58 8.55 -11.15
CA SER A 96 11.89 8.03 -10.74
C SER A 96 12.17 6.68 -11.42
N PRO A 97 12.41 6.67 -12.74
CA PRO A 97 12.73 5.43 -13.44
C PRO A 97 14.04 4.84 -12.91
N SER A 98 14.04 3.53 -12.71
CA SER A 98 15.22 2.75 -12.29
C SER A 98 15.55 1.70 -13.36
N SER A 99 16.72 1.07 -13.25
CA SER A 99 17.17 0.01 -14.16
C SER A 99 17.59 -1.25 -13.39
N GLY A 100 17.86 -2.34 -14.11
CA GLY A 100 18.34 -3.60 -13.52
C GLY A 100 17.32 -4.31 -12.61
N TRP A 101 17.82 -4.94 -11.55
CA TRP A 101 17.01 -5.71 -10.59
C TRP A 101 16.07 -4.86 -9.75
N ILE A 102 16.43 -3.59 -9.49
CA ILE A 102 15.57 -2.62 -8.81
C ILE A 102 14.27 -2.44 -9.62
N LYS A 103 14.38 -2.22 -10.93
CA LYS A 103 13.22 -2.08 -11.81
C LYS A 103 12.36 -3.33 -11.85
N ARG A 104 12.97 -4.52 -12.03
CA ARG A 104 12.23 -5.78 -12.19
C ARG A 104 11.41 -6.13 -10.95
N THR A 105 12.02 -6.04 -9.77
CA THR A 105 11.35 -6.32 -8.49
C THR A 105 10.20 -5.33 -8.23
N GLY A 106 10.41 -4.04 -8.54
CA GLY A 106 9.37 -3.01 -8.44
C GLY A 106 8.22 -3.23 -9.43
N ASP A 107 8.52 -3.56 -10.70
CA ASP A 107 7.51 -3.83 -11.73
C ASP A 107 6.66 -5.07 -11.36
N TRP A 108 7.29 -6.16 -10.91
CA TRP A 108 6.56 -7.36 -10.48
C TRP A 108 5.68 -7.10 -9.27
N ALA A 109 6.18 -6.36 -8.27
CA ALA A 109 5.39 -5.97 -7.11
C ALA A 109 4.18 -5.11 -7.52
N LEU A 110 4.38 -4.11 -8.37
CA LEU A 110 3.31 -3.22 -8.83
C LEU A 110 2.23 -3.98 -9.62
N ILE A 111 2.64 -4.87 -10.54
CA ILE A 111 1.69 -5.71 -11.30
C ILE A 111 0.87 -6.57 -10.35
N LEU A 112 1.50 -7.22 -9.38
CA LEU A 112 0.80 -8.03 -8.38
C LEU A 112 -0.17 -7.19 -7.55
N PHE A 113 0.24 -6.02 -7.05
CA PHE A 113 -0.65 -5.15 -6.28
C PHE A 113 -1.84 -4.66 -7.09
N ILE A 114 -1.65 -4.26 -8.35
CA ILE A 114 -2.74 -3.83 -9.22
C ILE A 114 -3.70 -5.00 -9.48
N ALA A 115 -3.17 -6.17 -9.87
CA ALA A 115 -3.99 -7.35 -10.16
C ALA A 115 -4.81 -7.78 -8.94
N LEU A 116 -4.19 -7.83 -7.76
CA LEU A 116 -4.85 -8.20 -6.51
C LEU A 116 -5.82 -7.13 -6.03
N ALA A 117 -5.54 -5.85 -6.24
CA ALA A 117 -6.45 -4.76 -5.91
C ALA A 117 -7.71 -4.80 -6.78
N VAL A 118 -7.56 -4.97 -8.09
CA VAL A 118 -8.70 -5.14 -9.01
C VAL A 118 -9.54 -6.34 -8.59
N TRP A 119 -8.91 -7.49 -8.34
CA TRP A 119 -9.59 -8.68 -7.87
C TRP A 119 -10.32 -8.45 -6.53
N SER A 120 -9.65 -7.85 -5.55
CA SER A 120 -10.21 -7.55 -4.23
C SER A 120 -11.39 -6.57 -4.32
N CYS A 121 -11.29 -5.55 -5.17
CA CYS A 121 -12.38 -4.60 -5.42
C CYS A 121 -13.61 -5.27 -6.04
N MET A 122 -13.42 -6.24 -6.93
CA MET A 122 -14.52 -6.98 -7.56
C MET A 122 -15.24 -7.93 -6.61
N PHE A 123 -14.50 -8.66 -5.77
CA PHE A 123 -15.08 -9.77 -4.98
C PHE A 123 -15.29 -9.47 -3.49
N MET A 124 -14.56 -8.52 -2.92
CA MET A 124 -14.60 -8.24 -1.47
C MET A 124 -15.16 -6.86 -1.13
N ALA A 125 -15.02 -5.87 -2.01
CA ALA A 125 -15.53 -4.53 -1.75
C ALA A 125 -17.04 -4.44 -2.09
N GLY A 126 -17.90 -5.04 -1.26
CA GLY A 126 -19.36 -5.03 -1.44
C GLY A 126 -19.99 -3.63 -1.56
N TRP A 127 -19.39 -2.63 -0.90
CA TRP A 127 -19.79 -1.23 -1.02
C TRP A 127 -19.45 -0.59 -2.38
N LEU A 128 -18.38 -1.06 -3.04
CA LEU A 128 -17.96 -0.54 -4.34
C LEU A 128 -18.72 -1.21 -5.49
N THR A 129 -18.92 -2.52 -5.39
CA THR A 129 -19.70 -3.31 -6.38
C THR A 129 -21.16 -2.90 -6.42
N SER A 130 -21.79 -2.63 -5.28
CA SER A 130 -23.20 -2.18 -5.21
C SER A 130 -23.44 -0.79 -5.82
N ARG A 131 -22.40 0.02 -6.03
CA ARG A 131 -22.50 1.33 -6.69
C ARG A 131 -22.35 1.28 -8.21
N LEU A 132 -21.77 0.22 -8.76
CA LEU A 132 -21.40 0.12 -10.17
C LEU A 132 -22.05 -1.12 -10.80
N ARG A 133 -23.22 -0.94 -11.43
CA ARG A 133 -24.04 -2.02 -12.01
C ARG A 133 -23.32 -2.94 -12.99
N TRP A 134 -22.30 -2.44 -13.71
CA TRP A 134 -21.49 -3.25 -14.64
C TRP A 134 -20.57 -4.25 -13.94
N LEU A 135 -20.08 -3.91 -12.74
CA LEU A 135 -19.26 -4.82 -11.94
C LEU A 135 -20.08 -5.99 -11.38
N GLU A 136 -21.37 -5.77 -11.12
CA GLU A 136 -22.30 -6.78 -10.62
C GLU A 136 -22.61 -7.87 -11.66
N LEU A 137 -22.78 -7.47 -12.93
CA LEU A 137 -22.93 -8.38 -14.07
C LEU A 137 -21.67 -9.24 -14.30
N LEU A 138 -20.50 -8.62 -14.25
CA LEU A 138 -19.22 -9.34 -14.41
C LEU A 138 -18.98 -10.28 -13.23
N LYS A 139 -19.38 -9.90 -12.01
CA LYS A 139 -19.29 -10.71 -10.81
C LYS A 139 -20.17 -11.97 -10.91
N HIS A 140 -21.41 -11.85 -11.39
CA HIS A 140 -22.29 -13.02 -11.59
C HIS A 140 -21.72 -14.05 -12.58
N TRP A 141 -21.03 -13.58 -13.63
CA TRP A 141 -20.35 -14.46 -14.59
C TRP A 141 -19.10 -15.13 -14.00
N LEU A 142 -18.33 -14.42 -13.16
CA LEU A 142 -17.14 -14.97 -12.52
C LEU A 142 -17.38 -15.71 -11.20
N GLU A 143 -18.58 -15.62 -10.60
CA GLU A 143 -18.91 -16.28 -9.33
C GLU A 143 -18.75 -17.81 -9.40
N HIS A 144 -18.86 -18.39 -10.59
CA HIS A 144 -18.60 -19.82 -10.82
C HIS A 144 -17.10 -20.18 -10.63
N LEU A 145 -16.18 -19.24 -10.88
CA LEU A 145 -14.74 -19.43 -10.77
C LEU A 145 -14.15 -18.88 -9.46
N ALA A 146 -14.78 -17.85 -8.89
CA ALA A 146 -14.29 -17.11 -7.74
C ALA A 146 -15.09 -17.42 -6.47
N ARG A 147 -14.93 -18.64 -5.93
CA ARG A 147 -15.43 -18.95 -4.57
C ARG A 147 -14.83 -17.93 -3.58
N HIS A 148 -15.62 -17.51 -2.59
CA HIS A 148 -15.18 -16.53 -1.59
C HIS A 148 -13.83 -16.91 -0.95
N GLU A 149 -13.61 -18.20 -0.70
CA GLU A 149 -12.35 -18.76 -0.20
C GLU A 149 -11.15 -18.52 -1.13
N LEU A 150 -11.32 -18.71 -2.44
CA LEU A 150 -10.28 -18.42 -3.44
C LEU A 150 -9.95 -16.93 -3.46
N SER A 151 -10.96 -16.07 -3.35
CA SER A 151 -10.73 -14.63 -3.27
C SER A 151 -9.91 -14.25 -2.02
N VAL A 152 -10.25 -14.82 -0.86
CA VAL A 152 -9.48 -14.62 0.38
C VAL A 152 -8.07 -15.14 0.25
N TRP A 153 -7.89 -16.29 -0.38
CA TRP A 153 -6.57 -16.87 -0.62
C TRP A 153 -5.73 -15.99 -1.57
N LEU A 154 -6.31 -15.52 -2.68
CA LEU A 154 -5.63 -14.61 -3.61
C LEU A 154 -5.24 -13.31 -2.92
N HIS A 155 -6.08 -12.76 -2.05
CA HIS A 155 -5.72 -11.58 -1.27
C HIS A 155 -4.48 -11.79 -0.39
N ARG A 156 -4.22 -13.02 0.11
CA ARG A 156 -3.00 -13.34 0.87
C ARG A 156 -1.72 -13.25 0.03
N LEU A 157 -1.83 -13.31 -1.31
CA LEU A 157 -0.68 -13.08 -2.20
C LEU A 157 -0.13 -11.65 -2.09
N ASN A 158 -0.86 -10.71 -1.49
CA ASN A 158 -0.30 -9.39 -1.14
C ASN A 158 0.95 -9.51 -0.27
N LEU A 159 1.09 -10.57 0.54
CA LEU A 159 2.32 -10.83 1.30
C LEU A 159 3.54 -11.03 0.38
N ILE A 160 3.34 -11.72 -0.75
CA ILE A 160 4.40 -11.91 -1.75
C ILE A 160 4.76 -10.57 -2.39
N ALA A 161 3.76 -9.74 -2.72
CA ALA A 161 4.00 -8.40 -3.26
C ALA A 161 4.77 -7.51 -2.25
N VAL A 162 4.45 -7.58 -0.96
CA VAL A 162 5.19 -6.88 0.10
C VAL A 162 6.65 -7.36 0.19
N VAL A 163 6.89 -8.67 0.10
CA VAL A 163 8.27 -9.22 0.09
C VAL A 163 9.04 -8.72 -1.12
N LEU A 164 8.42 -8.65 -2.30
CA LEU A 164 9.06 -8.07 -3.49
C LEU A 164 9.38 -6.59 -3.33
N VAL A 165 8.49 -5.80 -2.71
CA VAL A 165 8.77 -4.39 -2.37
C VAL A 165 9.90 -4.29 -1.36
N PHE A 166 9.94 -5.16 -0.35
CA PHE A 166 11.04 -5.18 0.60
C PHE A 166 12.37 -5.42 -0.12
N ILE A 167 12.45 -6.41 -1.01
CA ILE A 167 13.64 -6.65 -1.83
C ILE A 167 13.97 -5.42 -2.70
N HIS A 168 12.96 -4.82 -3.36
CA HIS A 168 13.13 -3.61 -4.17
C HIS A 168 13.77 -2.47 -3.37
N VAL A 169 13.32 -2.22 -2.13
CA VAL A 169 13.87 -1.20 -1.24
C VAL A 169 15.29 -1.53 -0.81
N GLN A 170 15.60 -2.79 -0.48
CA GLN A 170 16.95 -3.22 -0.10
C GLN A 170 17.96 -3.16 -1.25
N LEU A 171 17.51 -3.30 -2.50
CA LEU A 171 18.38 -3.15 -3.68
C LEU A 171 18.78 -1.69 -3.95
N ILE A 172 18.16 -0.72 -3.27
CA ILE A 172 18.49 0.70 -3.41
C ILE A 172 19.63 1.03 -2.45
N ASN A 173 20.86 1.10 -2.97
CA ASN A 173 22.08 1.27 -2.17
C ASN A 173 22.07 2.44 -1.17
N TYR A 174 21.47 3.59 -1.53
CA TYR A 174 21.40 4.75 -0.64
C TYR A 174 20.31 4.64 0.44
N ILE A 175 19.33 3.75 0.27
CA ILE A 175 18.34 3.41 1.30
C ILE A 175 18.88 2.27 2.17
N ALA A 176 19.53 1.28 1.57
CA ALA A 176 20.14 0.15 2.25
C ALA A 176 21.27 0.56 3.21
N SER A 177 21.93 1.70 3.00
CA SER A 177 22.92 2.25 3.92
C SER A 177 22.31 2.88 5.19
N GLN A 178 20.98 3.04 5.26
CA GLN A 178 20.29 3.68 6.38
C GLN A 178 19.76 2.64 7.39
N ARG A 179 20.18 2.75 8.66
CA ARG A 179 19.88 1.75 9.72
C ARG A 179 18.37 1.50 9.95
N ILE A 180 17.52 2.49 9.68
CA ILE A 180 16.07 2.41 9.90
C ILE A 180 15.37 1.47 8.89
N PHE A 181 15.97 1.25 7.72
CA PHE A 181 15.50 0.24 6.74
C PHE A 181 16.16 -1.14 6.94
N MET A 182 17.15 -1.24 7.83
CA MET A 182 17.98 -2.42 8.10
C MET A 182 17.58 -3.21 9.37
N ALA A 183 16.40 -2.99 9.96
CA ALA A 183 15.97 -3.74 11.15
C ALA A 183 15.87 -5.28 10.94
N ALA A 184 16.11 -5.79 9.73
CA ALA A 184 16.21 -7.21 9.40
C ALA A 184 17.63 -7.72 9.08
N ARG A 185 18.69 -6.91 9.26
CA ARG A 185 20.09 -7.33 9.02
C ARG A 185 20.92 -7.44 10.31
N CYS A 186 20.28 -7.73 11.44
CA CYS A 186 20.96 -8.10 12.69
C CYS A 186 20.97 -9.63 12.86
N LEU A 187 21.46 -10.34 11.86
CA LEU A 187 21.95 -11.72 11.90
C LEU A 187 22.89 -11.81 10.70
N ASP A 188 24.12 -11.32 10.90
CA ASP A 188 25.38 -11.67 10.23
C ASP A 188 26.46 -10.63 10.60
#